data_AF-A0A928LGK0-F1
#
_entry.id   AF-A0A928LGK0-F1
#
_cell.length_a   1.000
_cell.length_b   1.000
_cell.length_c   1.000
_cell.angle_alpha   90.00
_cell.angle_beta   90.00
_cell.angle_gamma   90.00
#
_symmetry.space_group_name_H-M   'P 1'
#
loop_
_entity.id
_entity.type
_entity.pdbx_description
1 polymer ?
#
loop_
_entity_poly.entity_id
_entity_poly.type
_entity_poly.pdbx_seq_one_letter_code
_entity_poly.pdbx_strand_id
1 'polypeptide(L)'
;MKDMVAKRGLADKFHIASCATSTEEIWHGVGNPVYPPARRELAKHGISCDGKRAVQITPEDYDKYDIILCMDSNNMRNIKRIISADPDGKIHKLMAFAGTDADVADPWYTGDFITTYNDVLTGCTGLLEYLVDNMNK
;
A
#
# COMPACT_ATOMS: atom_id res chain seq x y z
N MET A 1 1.12 -7.65 1.96
CA MET A 1 2.25 -8.03 1.08
C MET A 1 3.47 -8.62 1.79
N LYS A 2 4.17 -7.96 2.73
CA LYS A 2 5.40 -8.52 3.38
C LYS A 2 5.24 -9.96 3.90
N ASP A 3 4.15 -10.21 4.62
CA ASP A 3 3.79 -11.54 5.09
C ASP A 3 3.58 -12.55 3.94
N MET A 4 2.90 -12.13 2.86
CA MET A 4 2.62 -12.99 1.71
C MET A 4 3.90 -13.39 0.96
N VAL A 5 4.82 -12.46 0.72
CA VAL A 5 6.11 -12.76 0.05
C VAL A 5 6.99 -13.63 0.95
N ALA A 6 6.97 -13.42 2.27
CA ALA A 6 7.69 -14.27 3.22
C ALA A 6 7.16 -15.71 3.22
N LYS A 7 5.83 -15.89 3.26
CA LYS A 7 5.18 -17.21 3.17
C LYS A 7 5.50 -17.96 1.87
N ARG A 8 5.81 -17.24 0.78
CA ARG A 8 6.24 -17.83 -0.50
C ARG A 8 7.77 -17.98 -0.65
N GLY A 9 8.56 -17.61 0.37
CA GLY A 9 10.03 -17.67 0.30
C GLY A 9 10.64 -16.66 -0.67
N LEU A 10 9.94 -15.54 -0.94
CA LEU A 10 10.36 -14.52 -1.90
C LEU A 10 10.76 -13.19 -1.23
N ALA A 11 10.85 -13.15 0.10
CA ALA A 11 11.09 -11.90 0.85
C ALA A 11 12.33 -11.14 0.35
N ASP A 12 13.42 -11.83 0.02
CA ASP A 12 14.68 -11.22 -0.42
C ASP A 12 14.61 -10.59 -1.82
N LYS A 13 13.53 -10.86 -2.56
CA LYS A 13 13.30 -10.33 -3.91
C LYS A 13 12.47 -9.05 -3.92
N PHE A 14 11.92 -8.64 -2.77
CA PHE A 14 11.00 -7.51 -2.69
C PHE A 14 11.40 -6.51 -1.60
N HIS A 15 11.55 -5.26 -2.01
CA HIS A 15 11.53 -4.14 -1.08
C HIS A 15 10.10 -3.58 -0.97
N ILE A 16 9.52 -3.59 0.24
CA ILE A 16 8.13 -3.15 0.46
C ILE A 16 8.11 -2.09 1.55
N ALA A 17 7.57 -0.92 1.21
CA ALA A 17 7.31 0.19 2.12
C ALA A 17 5.88 0.71 1.97
N SER A 18 5.45 1.59 2.87
CA SER A 18 4.16 2.27 2.81
C SER A 18 4.36 3.74 3.20
N CYS A 19 3.66 4.63 2.52
CA CYS A 19 3.71 6.07 2.74
C CYS A 19 2.31 6.68 2.62
N ALA A 20 2.13 7.88 3.17
CA ALA A 20 0.92 8.68 3.09
C ALA A 20 1.07 9.77 2.01
N THR A 21 -0.05 10.12 1.38
CA THR A 21 -0.12 11.27 0.46
C THR A 21 -0.40 12.60 1.17
N SER A 22 -0.72 12.55 2.48
CA SER A 22 -0.93 13.71 3.34
C SER A 22 -0.02 13.64 4.58
N THR A 23 0.07 14.76 5.31
CA THR A 23 0.77 14.86 6.59
C THR A 23 -0.15 14.76 7.80
N GLU A 24 -1.42 14.39 7.63
CA GLU A 24 -2.43 14.39 8.70
C GLU A 24 -2.02 13.48 9.87
N GLU A 25 -1.34 12.38 9.55
CA GLU A 25 -0.80 11.42 10.53
C GLU A 25 0.68 11.70 10.89
N ILE A 26 1.20 12.88 10.57
CA ILE A 26 2.60 13.27 10.79
C ILE A 26 2.64 14.61 11.54
N TRP A 27 3.06 14.57 12.80
CA TRP A 27 3.12 15.74 13.66
C TRP A 27 4.56 16.03 14.09
N HIS A 28 5.03 17.27 13.86
CA HIS A 28 6.43 17.68 14.10
C HIS A 28 7.48 16.74 13.48
N GLY A 29 7.21 16.20 12.29
CA GLY A 29 8.10 15.26 11.60
C GLY A 29 8.06 13.83 12.14
N VAL A 30 7.17 13.54 13.10
CA VAL A 30 6.99 12.20 13.67
C VAL A 30 5.64 11.63 13.22
N GLY A 31 5.68 10.51 12.50
CA GLY A 31 4.49 9.79 12.08
C GLY A 31 3.84 9.02 13.21
N ASN A 32 2.51 9.02 13.24
CA ASN A 32 1.72 8.18 14.12
C ASN A 32 1.97 6.69 13.84
N PRO A 33 1.88 5.84 14.88
CA PRO A 33 1.86 4.39 14.67
C PRO A 33 0.59 3.97 13.93
N VAL A 34 0.57 2.73 13.45
CA VAL A 34 -0.63 2.17 12.80
C VAL A 34 -1.85 2.30 13.70
N TYR A 35 -2.94 2.82 13.14
CA TYR A 35 -4.20 3.07 13.83
C TYR A 35 -4.66 1.83 14.63
N PRO A 36 -4.99 1.95 15.94
CA PRO A 36 -5.21 0.76 16.78
C PRO A 36 -6.28 -0.22 16.29
N PRO A 37 -7.43 0.22 15.74
CA PRO A 37 -8.38 -0.69 15.09
C PRO A 37 -7.80 -1.46 13.90
N ALA A 38 -7.05 -0.81 13.01
CA ALA A 38 -6.36 -1.47 11.89
C ALA A 38 -5.33 -2.49 12.38
N ARG A 39 -4.56 -2.14 13.43
CA ARG A 39 -3.63 -3.08 14.07
C ARG A 39 -4.35 -4.30 14.64
N ARG A 40 -5.50 -4.12 15.30
CA ARG A 40 -6.29 -5.25 15.84
C ARG A 40 -6.78 -6.16 14.72
N GLU A 41 -7.24 -5.60 13.60
CA GLU A 41 -7.65 -6.41 12.46
C GLU A 41 -6.48 -7.20 11.89
N LEU A 42 -5.34 -6.56 11.62
CA LEU A 42 -4.12 -7.25 11.14
C LEU A 42 -3.66 -8.36 12.10
N ALA A 43 -3.76 -8.15 13.41
CA ALA A 43 -3.39 -9.14 14.41
C ALA A 43 -4.28 -10.40 14.36
N LYS A 44 -5.57 -10.28 14.02
CA LYS A 44 -6.46 -11.45 13.82
C LYS A 44 -5.97 -12.37 12.69
N HIS A 45 -5.26 -11.80 11.72
CA HIS A 45 -4.69 -12.52 10.57
C HIS A 45 -3.21 -12.90 10.79
N GLY A 46 -2.67 -12.68 11.99
CA GLY A 46 -1.28 -13.00 12.33
C GLY A 46 -0.24 -12.05 11.70
N ILE A 47 -0.64 -10.86 11.26
CA ILE A 47 0.23 -9.90 10.59
C ILE A 47 0.70 -8.82 11.59
N SER A 48 2.01 -8.76 11.84
CA SER A 48 2.59 -7.68 12.66
C SER A 48 2.72 -6.37 11.87
N CYS A 49 2.44 -5.26 12.55
CA CYS A 49 2.71 -3.92 12.07
C CYS A 49 3.67 -3.15 12.99
N ASP A 50 4.44 -3.87 13.81
CA ASP A 50 5.38 -3.26 14.76
C ASP A 50 6.46 -2.45 14.04
N GLY A 51 6.83 -1.32 14.65
CA GLY A 51 7.80 -0.38 14.09
C GLY A 51 7.31 0.44 12.90
N LYS A 52 6.10 0.20 12.35
CA LYS A 52 5.54 1.02 11.28
C LYS A 52 5.02 2.36 11.80
N ARG A 53 5.37 3.42 11.08
CA ARG A 53 4.88 4.78 11.31
C ARG A 53 4.51 5.43 9.99
N ALA A 54 3.60 6.39 10.05
CA ALA A 54 3.27 7.22 8.90
C ALA A 54 4.53 7.97 8.41
N VAL A 55 4.77 7.93 7.11
CA VAL A 55 5.82 8.70 6.43
C VAL A 55 5.20 9.27 5.18
N GLN A 56 5.52 10.51 4.82
CA GLN A 56 4.96 11.12 3.62
C GLN A 56 5.76 10.69 2.40
N ILE A 57 5.08 10.42 1.29
CA ILE A 57 5.75 10.23 0.01
C ILE A 57 6.39 11.53 -0.46
N THR A 58 7.56 11.41 -1.07
CA THR A 58 8.34 12.51 -1.65
C THR A 58 8.52 12.32 -3.15
N PRO A 59 8.79 13.38 -3.94
CA PRO A 59 9.12 13.23 -5.36
C PRO A 59 10.29 12.26 -5.59
N GLU A 60 11.29 12.26 -4.71
CA GLU A 60 12.48 11.39 -4.80
C GLU A 60 12.14 9.91 -4.59
N ASP A 61 10.99 9.59 -4.01
CA ASP A 61 10.55 8.20 -3.91
C ASP A 61 10.15 7.62 -5.26
N TYR A 62 9.80 8.45 -6.25
CA TYR A 62 9.49 7.96 -7.60
C TYR A 62 10.64 7.13 -8.18
N ASP A 63 11.88 7.56 -7.96
CA ASP A 63 13.06 6.89 -8.50
C ASP A 63 13.47 5.64 -7.70
N LYS A 64 12.93 5.45 -6.49
CA LYS A 64 13.30 4.35 -5.59
C LYS A 64 12.45 3.10 -5.73
N TYR A 65 11.25 3.23 -6.28
CA TYR A 65 10.28 2.14 -6.36
C TYR A 65 9.92 1.82 -7.81
N ASP A 66 9.88 0.53 -8.13
CA ASP A 66 9.45 0.03 -9.44
C ASP A 66 7.93 0.13 -9.62
N ILE A 67 7.17 0.14 -8.52
CA ILE A 67 5.71 0.23 -8.50
C ILE A 67 5.28 1.09 -7.30
N ILE A 68 4.36 2.02 -7.55
CA ILE A 68 3.74 2.87 -6.53
C ILE A 68 2.24 2.62 -6.53
N LEU A 69 1.72 2.19 -5.38
CA LEU A 69 0.33 1.76 -5.23
C LEU A 69 -0.47 2.77 -4.41
N CYS A 70 -1.57 3.24 -4.97
CA CYS A 70 -2.55 4.04 -4.26
C CYS A 70 -3.79 3.23 -3.91
N MET A 71 -4.35 3.49 -2.73
CA MET A 71 -5.47 2.71 -2.20
C MET A 71 -6.80 3.14 -2.82
N ASP A 72 -6.94 4.42 -3.13
CA ASP A 72 -8.19 5.00 -3.62
C ASP A 72 -7.96 6.14 -4.63
N SER A 73 -9.06 6.71 -5.14
CA SER A 73 -9.04 7.83 -6.07
C SER A 73 -8.56 9.14 -5.45
N ASN A 74 -8.66 9.31 -4.13
CA ASN A 74 -8.15 10.51 -3.43
C ASN A 74 -6.63 10.49 -3.38
N ASN A 75 -6.05 9.34 -3.05
CA ASN A 75 -4.62 9.05 -3.08
C ASN A 75 -4.08 9.30 -4.49
N MET A 76 -4.80 8.88 -5.53
CA MET A 76 -4.45 9.18 -6.93
C MET A 76 -4.45 10.65 -7.28
N ARG A 77 -5.38 11.44 -6.74
CA ARG A 77 -5.35 12.90 -6.96
C ARG A 77 -4.23 13.56 -6.17
N ASN A 78 -3.98 13.13 -4.94
CA ASN A 78 -2.97 13.71 -4.08
C ASN A 78 -1.55 13.40 -4.56
N ILE A 79 -1.30 12.17 -4.98
CA ILE A 79 0.03 11.79 -5.46
C ILE A 79 0.43 12.55 -6.72
N LYS A 80 -0.53 12.86 -7.62
CA LYS A 80 -0.28 13.71 -8.80
C LYS A 80 0.12 15.15 -8.47
N ARG A 81 -0.12 15.61 -7.24
CA ARG A 81 0.33 16.92 -6.75
C ARG A 81 1.73 16.87 -6.16
N ILE A 82 2.19 15.69 -5.75
CA ILE A 82 3.51 15.47 -5.14
C ILE A 82 4.49 15.01 -6.22
N ILE A 83 4.11 14.00 -6.99
CA ILE A 83 4.84 13.44 -8.12
C ILE A 83 4.23 14.02 -9.39
N SER A 84 4.99 14.88 -10.06
CA SER A 84 4.48 15.69 -11.19
C SER A 84 4.24 14.89 -12.47
N ALA A 85 4.86 13.73 -12.63
CA ALA A 85 4.74 12.89 -13.83
C ALA A 85 4.96 11.41 -13.51
N ASP A 86 4.38 10.55 -14.33
CA ASP A 86 4.59 9.10 -14.29
C ASP A 86 5.08 8.59 -15.66
N PRO A 87 6.31 8.94 -16.10
CA PRO A 87 6.85 8.52 -17.39
C PRO A 87 6.98 7.00 -17.54
N ASP A 88 7.27 6.29 -16.45
CA ASP A 88 7.44 4.83 -16.44
C ASP A 88 6.11 4.07 -16.36
N GLY A 89 5.00 4.79 -16.12
CA GLY A 89 3.67 4.20 -15.96
C GLY A 89 3.57 3.27 -14.76
N LYS A 90 4.24 3.60 -13.64
CA LYS A 90 4.36 2.74 -12.45
C LYS A 90 3.46 3.12 -11.28
N ILE A 91 2.64 4.16 -11.44
CA ILE A 91 1.65 4.59 -10.44
C ILE A 91 0.29 3.94 -10.76
N HIS A 92 -0.18 3.08 -9.87
CA HIS A 92 -1.44 2.34 -10.06
C HIS A 92 -2.32 2.36 -8.81
N LYS A 93 -3.61 2.10 -8.99
CA LYS A 93 -4.47 1.66 -7.88
C LYS A 93 -4.15 0.21 -7.53
N LEU A 94 -4.22 -0.13 -6.25
CA LEU A 94 -4.02 -1.51 -5.79
C LEU A 94 -5.02 -2.48 -6.45
N MET A 95 -6.30 -2.09 -6.55
CA MET A 95 -7.35 -2.94 -7.11
C MET A 95 -7.24 -3.15 -8.62
N ALA A 96 -6.41 -2.37 -9.33
CA ALA A 96 -6.12 -2.61 -10.74
C ALA A 96 -5.50 -4.00 -10.95
N PHE A 97 -4.69 -4.47 -10.00
CA PHE A 97 -4.12 -5.82 -10.02
C PHE A 97 -5.13 -6.91 -9.67
N ALA A 98 -6.30 -6.55 -9.13
CA ALA A 98 -7.45 -7.44 -8.99
C ALA A 98 -8.42 -7.36 -10.19
N GLY A 99 -8.05 -6.65 -11.26
CA GLY A 99 -8.86 -6.50 -12.47
C GLY A 99 -10.01 -5.50 -12.33
N THR A 100 -9.97 -4.58 -11.36
CA THR A 100 -11.02 -3.56 -11.17
C THR A 100 -10.42 -2.17 -10.96
N ASP A 101 -11.18 -1.10 -11.25
CA ASP A 101 -10.81 0.30 -10.91
C ASP A 101 -11.43 0.76 -9.57
N ALA A 102 -11.87 -0.20 -8.74
CA ALA A 102 -12.46 0.10 -7.45
C ALA A 102 -11.46 0.76 -6.50
N ASP A 103 -11.98 1.55 -5.57
CA ASP A 103 -11.20 2.07 -4.45
C ASP A 103 -11.22 1.03 -3.32
N VAL A 104 -10.11 0.88 -2.61
CA VAL A 104 -10.09 0.15 -1.34
C VAL A 104 -10.98 0.89 -0.36
N ALA A 105 -11.89 0.19 0.32
CA ALA A 105 -12.76 0.81 1.30
C ALA A 105 -11.94 1.42 2.45
N ASP A 106 -11.98 2.74 2.61
CA ASP A 106 -11.26 3.42 3.69
C ASP A 106 -12.00 3.25 5.02
N PRO A 107 -11.40 2.58 6.02
CA PRO A 107 -12.06 2.29 7.28
C PRO A 107 -12.17 3.52 8.17
N TRP A 108 -11.51 4.64 7.84
CA TRP A 108 -11.66 5.90 8.55
C TRP A 108 -13.08 6.46 8.46
N TYR A 109 -13.71 6.29 7.28
CA TYR A 109 -15.07 6.78 7.04
C TYR A 109 -16.16 5.76 7.38
N THR A 110 -15.87 4.47 7.20
CA THR A 110 -16.87 3.40 7.37
C THR A 110 -16.82 2.74 8.75
N GLY A 111 -15.66 2.76 9.41
CA GLY A 111 -15.37 1.92 10.58
C GLY A 111 -15.23 0.43 10.26
N ASP A 112 -15.33 0.03 8.99
CA ASP A 112 -15.31 -1.37 8.55
C ASP A 112 -13.90 -1.78 8.09
N PHE A 113 -13.11 -2.28 9.04
CA PHE A 113 -11.77 -2.79 8.80
C PHE A 113 -11.74 -4.14 8.09
N ILE A 114 -12.83 -4.89 8.10
CA ILE A 114 -12.90 -6.22 7.47
C ILE A 114 -12.95 -6.04 5.96
N THR A 115 -13.81 -5.13 5.48
CA THR A 115 -13.89 -4.82 4.05
C THR A 115 -12.56 -4.26 3.53
N THR A 116 -11.96 -3.30 4.24
CA THR A 116 -10.61 -2.78 3.90
C THR A 116 -9.59 -3.90 3.81
N TYR A 117 -9.57 -4.82 4.79
CA TYR A 117 -8.63 -5.93 4.80
C TYR A 117 -8.84 -6.84 3.58
N ASN A 118 -10.08 -7.17 3.24
CA ASN A 118 -10.40 -8.03 2.11
C ASN A 118 -10.01 -7.39 0.76
N ASP A 119 -10.26 -6.10 0.59
CA ASP A 119 -9.84 -5.35 -0.61
C ASP A 119 -8.31 -5.37 -0.74
N VAL A 120 -7.59 -5.04 0.34
CA VAL A 120 -6.12 -5.04 0.36
C VAL A 120 -5.57 -6.44 0.11
N LEU A 121 -6.17 -7.47 0.67
CA LEU A 121 -5.77 -8.86 0.45
C LEU A 121 -5.97 -9.26 -1.01
N THR A 122 -7.11 -8.91 -1.60
CA THR A 122 -7.45 -9.22 -3.00
C THR A 122 -6.47 -8.55 -3.94
N GLY A 123 -6.26 -7.24 -3.79
CA GLY A 123 -5.31 -6.50 -4.62
C GLY A 123 -3.85 -6.93 -4.41
N CYS A 124 -3.43 -7.24 -3.17
CA CYS A 124 -2.09 -7.80 -2.94
C CYS A 124 -1.93 -9.19 -3.57
N THR A 125 -2.98 -10.00 -3.63
CA THR A 125 -2.91 -11.34 -4.22
C THR A 125 -2.69 -11.23 -5.73
N GLY A 126 -3.51 -10.44 -6.42
CA GLY A 126 -3.36 -10.21 -7.86
C GLY A 126 -2.02 -9.55 -8.20
N LEU A 127 -1.55 -8.59 -7.38
CA LEU A 127 -0.24 -7.97 -7.59
C LEU A 127 0.89 -8.98 -7.45
N LEU A 128 0.85 -9.85 -6.45
CA LEU A 128 1.91 -10.84 -6.23
C LEU A 128 1.96 -11.87 -7.37
N GLU A 129 0.80 -12.27 -7.90
CA GLU A 129 0.71 -13.14 -9.08
C GLU A 129 1.31 -12.47 -10.31
N TYR A 130 0.89 -11.22 -10.59
CA TYR A 130 1.47 -10.42 -11.66
C TYR A 130 3.00 -10.32 -11.54
N LEU A 131 3.53 -10.04 -10.35
CA LEU A 131 4.97 -9.91 -10.15
C LEU A 131 5.70 -11.23 -10.38
N VAL A 132 5.20 -12.34 -9.81
CA VAL A 132 5.83 -13.66 -9.98
C VAL A 132 5.82 -14.10 -11.44
N ASP A 133 4.73 -13.85 -12.18
CA ASP A 133 4.65 -14.18 -13.60
C ASP A 133 5.64 -13.38 -14.46
N ASN A 134 5.90 -12.12 -14.11
CA ASN A 134 6.87 -11.29 -14.82
C ASN A 134 8.32 -11.57 -14.42
N MET A 135 8.57 -12.19 -13.26
CA MET A 135 9.91 -12.63 -12.86
C MET A 135 10.36 -13.92 -13.54
N ASN A 136 9.42 -14.71 -14.07
CA ASN A 136 9.69 -15.98 -14.76
C ASN A 136 9.78 -15.84 -16.28
N LYS A 137 9.62 -14.62 -16.81
CA LYS A 137 9.81 -14.28 -18.23
C LYS A 137 11.20 -13.73 -18.46
#